data_AF-A0A2G9PH27-F1
#
_entry.id   AF-A0A2G9PH27-F1
#
_cell.length_a   1.000
_cell.length_b   1.000
_cell.length_c   1.000
_cell.angle_alpha   90.00
_cell.angle_beta   90.00
_cell.angle_gamma   90.00
#
_symmetry.space_group_name_H-M   'P 1'
#
loop_
_entity.id
_entity.type
_entity.pdbx_description
1 polymer ?
#
loop_
_entity_poly.entity_id
_entity_poly.type
_entity_poly.pdbx_seq_one_letter_code
_entity_poly.pdbx_strand_id
1 'polypeptide(L)'
;MSFSFSKENLGKERKLAKISVPALKRVGGMAVKKSDEGDVIKKAAPKPERTPDKAGKDYKGIVRIFGQDVKGSDPLKRGLQRVKGIGSNLAASLTRAIERESSINGNELCGNLSDQQIEEIEEILKNPVKHEVKPFVLNRLADPEKGSARHVLGTDLRFATRQDIMEMRETRSWKGFRHATGQKVRGQHTRTTGRSGMSVGVLKKAAKQQKGAAAQKAQETGKK
;
A
#
# COMPACT_ATOMS: atom_id res chain seq x y z
N MET A 1 24.60 -57.55 31.37
CA MET A 1 24.77 -58.71 30.47
C MET A 1 24.26 -58.31 29.10
N SER A 2 25.04 -58.68 28.10
CA SER A 2 25.19 -58.07 26.77
C SER A 2 24.04 -58.39 25.81
N PHE A 3 23.55 -57.39 25.06
CA PHE A 3 22.79 -57.64 23.83
C PHE A 3 23.61 -57.14 22.63
N SER A 4 24.09 -58.10 21.85
CA SER A 4 24.95 -57.93 20.68
C SER A 4 24.25 -57.17 19.56
N PHE A 5 24.91 -56.13 19.06
CA PHE A 5 24.48 -55.35 17.89
C PHE A 5 24.96 -56.06 16.62
N SER A 6 24.08 -56.81 15.96
CA SER A 6 24.39 -57.44 14.65
C SER A 6 24.33 -56.39 13.54
N LYS A 7 25.43 -56.30 12.79
CA LYS A 7 25.79 -55.21 11.89
C LYS A 7 25.36 -55.50 10.45
N GLU A 8 24.13 -55.95 10.26
CA GLU A 8 23.60 -56.36 8.95
C GLU A 8 22.25 -55.71 8.71
N ASN A 9 22.25 -54.64 7.90
CA ASN A 9 21.12 -54.04 7.14
C ASN A 9 21.12 -52.50 7.12
N LEU A 10 22.30 -51.87 7.09
CA LEU A 10 22.46 -50.50 6.57
C LEU A 10 22.73 -50.57 5.07
N GLY A 11 21.69 -50.73 4.25
CA GLY A 11 21.87 -50.91 2.81
C GLY A 11 20.64 -50.73 1.91
N LYS A 12 19.55 -50.14 2.40
CA LYS A 12 18.39 -49.80 1.55
C LYS A 12 18.07 -48.32 1.66
N GLU A 13 18.82 -47.53 0.89
CA GLU A 13 18.49 -46.14 0.61
C GLU A 13 17.09 -46.07 -0.01
N ARG A 14 16.18 -45.35 0.65
CA ARG A 14 14.89 -44.96 0.09
C ARG A 14 15.18 -44.04 -1.10
N LYS A 15 14.97 -44.54 -2.32
CA LYS A 15 15.02 -43.74 -3.55
C LYS A 15 13.99 -42.61 -3.45
N LEU A 16 14.44 -41.40 -3.14
CA LEU A 16 13.68 -40.18 -3.35
C LEU A 16 13.44 -40.05 -4.86
N ALA A 17 12.18 -40.13 -5.27
CA ALA A 17 11.79 -39.80 -6.63
C ALA A 17 12.20 -38.34 -6.91
N LYS A 18 13.25 -38.16 -7.73
CA LYS A 18 13.65 -36.86 -8.26
C LYS A 18 12.52 -36.38 -9.17
N ILE A 19 11.62 -35.56 -8.63
CA ILE A 19 10.78 -34.71 -9.47
C ILE A 19 11.74 -33.76 -10.18
N SER A 20 11.95 -34.03 -11.46
CA SER A 20 12.74 -33.20 -12.37
C SER A 20 12.10 -31.82 -12.46
N VAL A 21 12.60 -30.87 -11.68
CA VAL A 21 12.36 -29.45 -11.89
C VAL A 21 13.21 -29.04 -13.10
N PRO A 22 12.62 -28.64 -14.24
CA PRO A 22 13.41 -28.24 -15.39
C PRO A 22 14.24 -26.99 -15.04
N ALA A 23 15.55 -27.10 -15.21
CA ALA A 23 16.51 -26.02 -14.97
C ALA A 23 16.20 -24.81 -15.86
N LEU A 24 15.88 -23.67 -15.23
CA LEU A 24 15.87 -22.36 -15.87
C LEU A 24 17.29 -22.04 -16.37
N LYS A 25 17.53 -22.30 -17.64
CA LYS A 25 18.77 -21.97 -18.35
C LYS A 25 18.91 -20.44 -18.37
N ARG A 26 19.82 -19.90 -17.56
CA ARG A 26 20.30 -18.52 -17.72
C ARG A 26 21.09 -18.47 -19.03
N VAL A 27 20.50 -17.91 -20.07
CA VAL A 27 21.22 -17.54 -21.29
C VAL A 27 21.16 -16.02 -21.37
N GLY A 28 22.29 -15.40 -21.07
CA GLY A 28 22.58 -14.05 -21.51
C GLY A 28 22.61 -14.05 -23.04
N GLY A 29 22.00 -13.02 -23.63
CA GLY A 29 21.90 -12.88 -25.08
C GLY A 29 20.74 -12.00 -25.44
N MET A 30 20.96 -10.69 -25.40
CA MET A 30 20.09 -9.69 -25.99
C MET A 30 20.02 -9.94 -27.50
N ALA A 31 19.02 -10.71 -27.93
CA ALA A 31 18.57 -10.71 -29.33
C ALA A 31 17.63 -9.51 -29.50
N VAL A 32 18.20 -8.35 -29.81
CA VAL A 32 17.47 -7.20 -30.30
C VAL A 32 17.03 -7.51 -31.73
N LYS A 33 15.77 -7.94 -31.89
CA LYS A 33 15.12 -7.90 -33.20
C LYS A 33 14.63 -6.46 -33.39
N LYS A 34 15.31 -5.70 -34.24
CA LYS A 34 14.78 -4.44 -34.76
C LYS A 34 13.51 -4.76 -35.54
N SER A 35 12.39 -4.24 -35.06
CA SER A 35 11.22 -3.96 -35.88
C SER A 35 10.84 -2.52 -35.57
N ASP A 36 10.93 -1.69 -36.60
CA ASP A 36 10.60 -0.28 -36.57
C ASP A 36 9.08 -0.09 -36.35
N GLU A 37 8.74 1.07 -35.78
CA GLU A 37 7.40 1.66 -35.64
C GLU A 37 6.48 1.16 -34.49
N GLY A 38 6.50 1.93 -33.40
CA GLY A 38 5.26 2.41 -32.78
C GLY A 38 4.45 1.46 -31.87
N ASP A 39 5.07 0.72 -30.96
CA ASP A 39 4.33 -0.03 -29.94
C ASP A 39 3.73 0.91 -28.86
N VAL A 40 2.48 1.30 -29.07
CA VAL A 40 1.59 1.76 -28.01
C VAL A 40 1.42 0.58 -27.04
N ILE A 41 1.91 0.74 -25.81
CA ILE A 41 1.68 -0.19 -24.71
C ILE A 41 0.17 -0.44 -24.62
N LYS A 42 -0.30 -1.59 -25.11
CA LYS A 42 -1.66 -2.06 -24.89
C LYS A 42 -1.80 -2.26 -23.39
N LYS A 43 -2.36 -1.26 -22.72
CA LYS A 43 -2.81 -1.36 -21.33
C LYS A 43 -3.74 -2.57 -21.30
N ALA A 44 -3.30 -3.63 -20.63
CA ALA A 44 -4.08 -4.87 -20.51
C ALA A 44 -5.50 -4.47 -20.10
N ALA A 45 -6.49 -4.91 -20.88
CA ALA A 45 -7.90 -4.66 -20.56
C ALA A 45 -8.13 -5.06 -19.09
N PRO A 46 -8.84 -4.23 -18.30
CA PRO A 46 -9.13 -4.59 -16.93
C PRO A 46 -9.81 -5.96 -16.95
N LYS A 47 -9.24 -6.94 -16.23
CA LYS A 47 -9.87 -8.25 -16.06
C LYS A 47 -11.31 -7.99 -15.63
N PRO A 48 -12.32 -8.66 -16.23
CA PRO A 48 -13.70 -8.49 -15.81
C PRO A 48 -13.75 -8.74 -14.30
N GLU A 49 -14.23 -7.75 -13.55
CA GLU A 49 -14.40 -7.89 -12.11
C GLU A 49 -15.38 -9.05 -11.91
N ARG A 50 -14.89 -10.19 -11.43
CA ARG A 50 -15.75 -11.34 -11.12
C ARG A 50 -16.71 -10.86 -10.03
N THR A 51 -18.01 -10.82 -10.33
CA THR A 51 -19.03 -10.64 -9.30
C THR A 51 -18.80 -11.72 -8.26
N PRO A 52 -18.61 -11.37 -6.98
CA PRO A 52 -18.30 -12.37 -5.97
C PRO A 52 -19.50 -13.32 -5.80
N ASP A 53 -19.23 -14.61 -5.62
CA ASP A 53 -20.24 -15.67 -5.53
C ASP A 53 -21.24 -15.48 -4.36
N LYS A 54 -20.96 -14.52 -3.45
CA LYS A 54 -21.77 -14.15 -2.28
C LYS A 54 -22.49 -12.80 -2.43
N ALA A 55 -22.74 -12.34 -3.65
CA ALA A 55 -23.49 -11.11 -3.88
C ALA A 55 -24.96 -11.28 -3.46
N GLY A 56 -25.42 -10.40 -2.56
CA GLY A 56 -26.83 -10.33 -2.15
C GLY A 56 -27.71 -9.74 -3.25
N LYS A 57 -29.03 -9.73 -3.03
CA LYS A 57 -30.01 -9.19 -3.99
C LYS A 57 -29.80 -7.69 -4.26
N ASP A 58 -29.36 -6.94 -3.25
CA ASP A 58 -29.14 -5.49 -3.32
C ASP A 58 -27.64 -5.14 -3.31
N TYR A 59 -26.86 -5.78 -4.20
CA TYR A 59 -25.41 -5.59 -4.25
C TYR A 59 -25.01 -4.24 -4.87
N LYS A 60 -24.27 -3.44 -4.09
CA LYS A 60 -23.64 -2.20 -4.54
C LYS A 60 -22.19 -2.47 -4.97
N GLY A 61 -21.89 -2.24 -6.25
CA GLY A 61 -20.53 -2.43 -6.78
C GLY A 61 -19.48 -1.48 -6.18
N ILE A 62 -19.91 -0.26 -5.84
CA ILE A 62 -19.09 0.74 -5.15
C ILE A 62 -19.89 1.26 -3.96
N VAL A 63 -19.25 1.28 -2.80
CA VAL A 63 -19.81 1.79 -1.54
C VAL A 63 -18.89 2.88 -1.05
N ARG A 64 -19.46 3.97 -0.51
CA ARG A 64 -18.67 5.07 0.03
C ARG A 64 -18.72 5.02 1.55
N ILE A 65 -17.55 4.90 2.18
CA ILE A 65 -17.41 4.87 3.64
C ILE A 65 -16.49 6.01 4.03
N PHE A 66 -16.96 6.91 4.90
CA PHE A 66 -16.20 8.06 5.39
C PHE A 66 -15.57 8.90 4.25
N GLY A 67 -16.37 9.14 3.21
CA GLY A 67 -15.98 9.93 2.04
C GLY A 67 -14.98 9.25 1.09
N GLN A 68 -14.59 7.99 1.32
CA GLN A 68 -13.71 7.20 0.44
C GLN A 68 -14.49 6.11 -0.31
N ASP A 69 -14.12 5.90 -1.57
CA ASP A 69 -14.74 4.87 -2.41
C ASP A 69 -14.14 3.49 -2.12
N VAL A 70 -15.01 2.55 -1.78
CA VAL A 70 -14.68 1.16 -1.44
C VAL A 70 -15.33 0.24 -2.47
N LYS A 71 -14.59 -0.76 -2.93
CA LYS A 71 -15.13 -1.78 -3.83
C LYS A 71 -16.07 -2.72 -3.07
N GLY A 72 -17.27 -2.94 -3.58
CA GLY A 72 -18.25 -3.86 -2.98
C GLY A 72 -17.76 -5.31 -2.91
N SER A 73 -16.79 -5.69 -3.74
CA SER A 73 -16.19 -7.03 -3.78
C SER A 73 -15.21 -7.29 -2.63
N ASP A 74 -14.68 -6.24 -2.01
CA ASP A 74 -13.75 -6.37 -0.89
C ASP A 74 -14.55 -6.71 0.39
N PRO A 75 -14.03 -7.61 1.25
CA PRO A 75 -14.64 -7.87 2.55
C PRO A 75 -14.52 -6.63 3.45
N LEU A 76 -15.43 -6.46 4.41
CA LEU A 76 -15.50 -5.28 5.30
C LEU A 76 -14.15 -4.93 5.93
N LYS A 77 -13.44 -5.91 6.48
CA LYS A 77 -12.09 -5.72 7.04
C LYS A 77 -11.10 -5.06 6.08
N ARG A 78 -11.20 -5.34 4.77
CA ARG A 78 -10.33 -4.77 3.75
C ARG A 78 -10.89 -3.46 3.20
N GLY A 79 -12.20 -3.32 3.13
CA GLY A 79 -12.88 -2.07 2.81
C GLY A 79 -12.49 -0.94 3.76
N LEU A 80 -12.52 -1.20 5.07
CA LEU A 80 -12.14 -0.21 6.09
C LEU A 80 -10.68 0.30 5.94
N GLN A 81 -9.75 -0.54 5.48
CA GLN A 81 -8.35 -0.14 5.28
C GLN A 81 -8.15 0.90 4.18
N ARG A 82 -9.13 1.09 3.29
CA ARG A 82 -9.08 2.14 2.27
C ARG A 82 -9.24 3.52 2.89
N VAL A 83 -9.94 3.62 4.01
CA VAL A 83 -10.10 4.87 4.74
C VAL A 83 -8.75 5.30 5.32
N LYS A 84 -8.33 6.52 5.01
CA LYS A 84 -7.07 7.06 5.49
C LYS A 84 -7.10 7.18 7.01
N GLY A 85 -6.17 6.52 7.70
CA GLY A 85 -6.12 6.47 9.15
C GLY A 85 -6.43 5.09 9.73
N ILE A 86 -6.90 4.15 8.91
CA ILE A 86 -7.17 2.77 9.33
C ILE A 86 -6.12 1.82 8.72
N GLY A 87 -5.37 1.14 9.59
CA GLY A 87 -4.43 0.08 9.21
C GLY A 87 -5.05 -1.32 9.34
N SER A 88 -4.32 -2.37 8.97
CA SER A 88 -4.78 -3.76 9.06
C SER A 88 -5.18 -4.20 10.47
N ASN A 89 -4.39 -3.79 11.47
CA ASN A 89 -4.61 -4.18 12.86
C ASN A 89 -5.81 -3.43 13.44
N LEU A 90 -5.88 -2.11 13.20
CA LEU A 90 -7.01 -1.30 13.65
C LEU A 90 -8.30 -1.75 12.95
N ALA A 91 -8.26 -2.06 11.65
CA ALA A 91 -9.40 -2.63 10.95
C ALA A 91 -9.87 -3.93 11.62
N ALA A 92 -8.96 -4.83 12.00
CA ALA A 92 -9.34 -6.05 12.72
C ALA A 92 -9.98 -5.77 14.09
N SER A 93 -9.49 -4.77 14.84
CA SER A 93 -10.09 -4.36 16.11
C SER A 93 -11.46 -3.72 15.93
N LEU A 94 -11.63 -2.86 14.92
CA LEU A 94 -12.88 -2.19 14.58
C LEU A 94 -13.92 -3.19 14.09
N THR A 95 -13.53 -4.12 13.22
CA THR A 95 -14.41 -5.20 12.77
C THR A 95 -14.95 -6.01 13.94
N ARG A 96 -14.13 -6.33 14.93
CA ARG A 96 -14.59 -7.02 16.16
C ARG A 96 -15.52 -6.16 17.02
N ALA A 97 -15.39 -4.84 16.98
CA ALA A 97 -16.32 -3.94 17.67
C ALA A 97 -17.67 -3.91 16.93
N ILE A 98 -17.64 -3.75 15.61
CA ILE A 98 -18.82 -3.78 14.73
C ILE A 98 -19.58 -5.11 14.85
N GLU A 99 -18.87 -6.24 14.89
CA GLU A 99 -19.47 -7.58 15.08
C GLU A 99 -20.24 -7.69 16.41
N ARG A 100 -19.82 -6.97 17.45
CA ARG A 100 -20.47 -6.97 18.77
C ARG A 100 -21.70 -6.07 18.81
N GLU A 101 -21.73 -4.99 18.04
CA GLU A 101 -22.77 -3.97 18.12
C GLU A 101 -23.85 -4.12 17.04
N SER A 102 -23.43 -4.27 15.78
CA SER A 102 -24.34 -4.26 14.63
C SER A 102 -24.63 -5.65 14.06
N SER A 103 -24.11 -6.72 14.66
CA SER A 103 -24.24 -8.11 14.16
C SER A 103 -23.79 -8.27 12.68
N ILE A 104 -22.93 -7.38 12.18
CA ILE A 104 -22.36 -7.44 10.82
C ILE A 104 -21.09 -8.29 10.87
N ASN A 105 -20.95 -9.24 9.96
CA ASN A 105 -19.77 -10.10 9.91
C ASN A 105 -18.59 -9.38 9.22
N GLY A 106 -17.40 -9.43 9.80
CA GLY A 106 -16.19 -8.86 9.22
C GLY A 106 -15.75 -9.40 7.87
N ASN A 107 -16.19 -10.62 7.54
CA ASN A 107 -15.91 -11.28 6.26
C ASN A 107 -17.01 -11.08 5.23
N GLU A 108 -18.07 -10.36 5.58
CA GLU A 108 -19.12 -9.98 4.64
C GLU A 108 -18.59 -8.96 3.62
N LEU A 109 -19.18 -8.99 2.43
CA LEU A 109 -18.83 -8.10 1.33
C LEU A 109 -19.38 -6.70 1.62
N CYS A 110 -18.55 -5.67 1.41
CA CYS A 110 -19.00 -4.29 1.57
C CYS A 110 -20.22 -3.97 0.72
N GLY A 111 -20.35 -4.59 -0.46
CA GLY A 111 -21.45 -4.33 -1.38
C GLY A 111 -22.81 -4.83 -0.90
N ASN A 112 -22.86 -5.72 0.10
CA ASN A 112 -24.11 -6.24 0.66
C ASN A 112 -24.65 -5.38 1.82
N LEU A 113 -23.90 -4.38 2.27
CA LEU A 113 -24.28 -3.57 3.43
C LEU A 113 -25.42 -2.60 3.08
N SER A 114 -26.38 -2.49 3.98
CA SER A 114 -27.43 -1.49 3.90
C SER A 114 -26.89 -0.09 4.23
N ASP A 115 -27.58 0.96 3.80
CA ASP A 115 -27.15 2.33 4.12
C ASP A 115 -27.19 2.62 5.63
N GLN A 116 -28.15 2.04 6.35
CA GLN A 116 -28.22 2.12 7.83
C GLN A 116 -27.00 1.49 8.49
N GLN A 117 -26.58 0.30 8.02
CA GLN A 117 -25.38 -0.36 8.52
C GLN A 117 -24.12 0.45 8.23
N ILE A 118 -24.07 1.16 7.11
CA ILE A 118 -22.95 2.05 6.77
C ILE A 118 -22.90 3.24 7.75
N GLU A 119 -24.04 3.85 8.06
CA GLU A 119 -24.12 4.94 9.04
C GLU A 119 -23.66 4.48 10.44
N GLU A 120 -24.11 3.32 10.90
CA GLU A 120 -23.65 2.72 12.17
C GLU A 120 -22.12 2.49 12.18
N ILE A 121 -21.58 1.94 11.10
CA ILE A 121 -20.12 1.77 10.95
C ILE A 121 -19.42 3.12 11.04
N GLU A 122 -19.96 4.17 10.41
CA GLU A 122 -19.37 5.51 10.47
C GLU A 122 -19.40 6.11 11.87
N GLU A 123 -20.44 5.86 12.67
CA GLU A 123 -20.50 6.28 14.07
C GLU A 123 -19.43 5.59 14.92
N ILE A 124 -19.28 4.27 14.74
CA ILE A 124 -18.25 3.48 15.43
C ILE A 124 -16.84 3.97 15.07
N LEU A 125 -16.62 4.28 13.79
CA LEU A 125 -15.35 4.81 13.30
C LEU A 125 -15.02 6.19 13.88
N LYS A 126 -16.02 7.05 14.10
CA LYS A 126 -15.84 8.38 14.70
C LYS A 126 -15.45 8.27 16.18
N ASN A 127 -16.04 7.35 16.93
CA ASN A 127 -15.86 7.27 18.39
C ASN A 127 -15.45 5.88 18.90
N PRO A 128 -14.34 5.28 18.43
CA PRO A 128 -14.00 3.90 18.74
C PRO A 128 -13.77 3.62 20.25
N VAL A 129 -13.43 4.65 21.03
CA VAL A 129 -13.26 4.53 22.49
C VAL A 129 -14.57 4.13 23.18
N LYS A 130 -15.72 4.63 22.70
CA LYS A 130 -17.04 4.31 23.26
C LYS A 130 -17.41 2.84 22.99
N HIS A 131 -16.96 2.31 21.86
CA HIS A 131 -17.25 0.98 21.35
C HIS A 131 -16.18 -0.05 21.79
N GLU A 132 -15.65 0.13 23.00
CA GLU A 132 -14.68 -0.76 23.66
C GLU A 132 -13.35 -0.98 22.91
N VAL A 133 -12.98 -0.09 21.98
CA VAL A 133 -11.65 -0.15 21.35
C VAL A 133 -10.63 0.45 22.32
N LYS A 134 -9.59 -0.33 22.63
CA LYS A 134 -8.56 0.08 23.58
C LYS A 134 -7.80 1.33 23.07
N PRO A 135 -7.52 2.32 23.93
CA PRO A 135 -6.91 3.59 23.52
C PRO A 135 -5.56 3.46 22.79
N PHE A 136 -4.74 2.47 23.14
CA PHE A 136 -3.41 2.28 22.54
C PHE A 136 -3.45 1.94 21.04
N VAL A 137 -4.60 1.51 20.51
CA VAL A 137 -4.76 1.19 19.08
C VAL A 137 -5.06 2.45 18.26
N LEU A 138 -5.42 3.56 18.91
CA LEU A 138 -5.85 4.79 18.25
C LEU A 138 -4.66 5.60 17.73
N ASN A 139 -4.89 6.36 16.66
CA ASN A 139 -3.88 7.17 16.00
C ASN A 139 -3.31 8.29 16.90
N ARG A 140 -4.15 8.84 17.80
CA ARG A 140 -3.82 10.03 18.59
C ARG A 140 -4.19 9.82 20.06
N LEU A 141 -3.24 9.31 20.84
CA LEU A 141 -3.47 8.91 22.24
C LEU A 141 -3.53 10.09 23.22
N ALA A 142 -2.67 11.09 23.01
CA ALA A 142 -2.61 12.31 23.81
C ALA A 142 -2.71 13.51 22.86
N ASP A 143 -3.93 13.96 22.60
CA ASP A 143 -4.14 15.13 21.78
C ASP A 143 -3.74 16.41 22.54
N PRO A 144 -2.98 17.35 21.93
CA PRO A 144 -2.59 18.59 22.59
C PRO A 144 -3.77 19.48 23.00
N GLU A 145 -4.91 19.43 22.31
CA GLU A 145 -6.07 20.27 22.60
C GLU A 145 -6.96 19.67 23.70
N LYS A 146 -7.26 18.37 23.61
CA LYS A 146 -8.25 17.71 24.48
C LYS A 146 -7.65 16.82 25.56
N GLY A 147 -6.37 16.47 25.46
CA GLY A 147 -5.68 15.56 26.39
C GLY A 147 -6.18 14.10 26.38
N SER A 148 -7.24 13.79 25.64
CA SER A 148 -7.85 12.47 25.56
C SER A 148 -7.46 11.72 24.29
N ALA A 149 -7.59 10.39 24.34
CA ALA A 149 -7.34 9.53 23.19
C ALA A 149 -8.47 9.68 22.18
N ARG A 150 -8.13 10.05 20.94
CA ARG A 150 -9.09 10.15 19.84
C ARG A 150 -8.58 9.45 18.59
N HIS A 151 -9.55 9.07 17.76
CA HIS A 151 -9.28 8.59 16.42
C HIS A 151 -9.57 9.70 15.41
N VAL A 152 -8.62 9.95 14.50
CA VAL A 152 -8.76 10.97 13.45
C VAL A 152 -8.61 10.26 12.11
N LEU A 153 -9.56 10.54 11.20
CA LEU A 153 -9.76 9.83 9.95
C LEU A 153 -9.70 10.80 8.75
N GLY A 154 -9.49 10.23 7.56
CA GLY A 154 -9.74 10.90 6.28
C GLY A 154 -8.98 12.22 6.09
N THR A 155 -9.73 13.27 5.78
CA THR A 155 -9.26 14.65 5.59
C THR A 155 -8.76 15.26 6.88
N ASP A 156 -9.44 14.99 7.99
CA ASP A 156 -9.12 15.55 9.30
C ASP A 156 -7.73 15.11 9.76
N LEU A 157 -7.34 13.87 9.43
CA LEU A 157 -6.00 13.37 9.74
C LEU A 157 -4.92 14.16 8.99
N ARG A 158 -5.19 14.54 7.73
CA ARG A 158 -4.27 15.38 6.94
C ARG A 158 -4.20 16.79 7.50
N PHE A 159 -5.35 17.34 7.88
CA PHE A 159 -5.43 18.67 8.49
C PHE A 159 -4.68 18.72 9.81
N ALA A 160 -4.94 17.75 10.71
CA ALA A 160 -4.23 17.58 11.98
C ALA A 160 -2.71 17.51 11.78
N THR A 161 -2.24 16.66 10.88
CA THR A 161 -0.80 16.54 10.58
C THR A 161 -0.21 17.85 10.08
N ARG A 162 -0.96 18.59 9.26
CA ARG A 162 -0.53 19.89 8.74
C ARG A 162 -0.47 20.92 9.86
N GLN A 163 -1.47 20.97 10.74
CA GLN A 163 -1.53 21.86 11.88
C GLN A 163 -0.33 21.63 12.81
N ASP A 164 -0.04 20.38 13.17
CA ASP A 164 1.12 20.02 13.98
C ASP A 164 2.44 20.50 13.36
N ILE A 165 2.58 20.40 12.02
CA ILE A 165 3.75 20.89 11.30
C ILE A 165 3.81 22.43 11.29
N MET A 166 2.67 23.09 11.14
CA MET A 166 2.60 24.56 11.16
C MET A 166 2.98 25.10 12.54
N GLU A 167 2.48 24.49 13.61
CA GLU A 167 2.88 24.82 14.98
C GLU A 167 4.38 24.58 15.22
N MET A 168 4.92 23.44 14.77
CA MET A 168 6.36 23.16 14.89
C MET A 168 7.22 24.23 14.19
N ARG A 169 6.75 24.75 13.05
CA ARG A 169 7.42 25.81 12.29
C ARG A 169 7.31 27.16 12.99
N GLU A 170 6.14 27.49 13.54
CA GLU A 170 5.89 28.73 14.25
C GLU A 170 6.74 28.84 15.52
N THR A 171 6.80 27.76 16.30
CA THR A 171 7.66 27.65 17.51
C THR A 171 9.16 27.64 17.17
N ARG A 172 9.55 27.60 15.88
CA ARG A 172 10.95 27.52 15.41
C ARG A 172 11.74 26.36 16.00
N SER A 173 11.06 25.26 16.28
CA SER A 173 11.69 24.02 16.74
C SER A 173 12.65 23.48 15.67
N TRP A 174 13.68 22.71 16.06
CA TRP A 174 14.59 22.08 15.09
C TRP A 174 13.85 21.20 14.07
N LYS A 175 12.82 20.48 14.52
CA LYS A 175 11.94 19.69 13.64
C LYS A 175 11.17 20.59 12.67
N GLY A 176 10.63 21.71 13.15
CA GLY A 176 9.96 22.71 12.32
C GLY A 176 10.86 23.33 11.26
N PHE A 177 12.09 23.70 11.62
CA PHE A 177 13.09 24.20 10.66
C PHE A 177 13.42 23.15 9.58
N ARG A 178 13.55 21.88 9.97
CA ARG A 178 13.78 20.76 9.03
C ARG A 178 12.58 20.53 8.12
N HIS A 179 11.36 20.63 8.64
CA HIS A 179 10.14 20.58 7.84
C HIS A 179 10.03 21.76 6.86
N ALA A 180 10.42 22.97 7.26
CA ALA A 180 10.43 24.15 6.40
C ALA A 180 11.46 24.04 5.26
N THR A 181 12.63 23.46 5.54
CA THR A 181 13.69 23.23 4.54
C THR A 181 13.51 21.94 3.71
N GLY A 182 12.49 21.13 4.01
CA GLY A 182 12.24 19.85 3.31
C GLY A 182 13.25 18.75 3.62
N GLN A 183 14.02 18.88 4.71
CA GLN A 183 15.00 17.88 5.12
C GLN A 183 14.37 16.78 5.99
N LYS A 184 14.99 15.60 5.98
CA LYS A 184 14.61 14.47 6.87
C LYS A 184 14.67 14.90 8.34
N VAL A 185 13.68 14.59 9.16
CA VAL A 185 13.55 15.15 10.52
C VAL A 185 14.21 14.31 11.62
N ARG A 186 14.28 12.98 11.45
CA ARG A 186 14.73 12.02 12.48
C ARG A 186 16.26 11.89 12.64
N GLY A 187 17.02 12.97 12.41
CA GLY A 187 18.48 12.94 12.56
C GLY A 187 19.23 12.04 11.57
N GLN A 188 18.59 11.65 10.46
CA GLN A 188 19.22 10.82 9.45
C GLN A 188 20.41 11.53 8.78
N HIS A 189 21.49 10.79 8.48
CA HIS A 189 22.64 11.33 7.74
C HIS A 189 22.27 11.64 6.28
N THR A 190 22.38 12.91 5.90
CA THR A 190 22.01 13.44 4.58
C THR A 190 23.20 13.58 3.62
N ARG A 191 24.42 13.20 4.02
CA ARG A 191 25.61 13.26 3.15
C ARG A 191 25.44 12.45 1.86
N THR A 192 24.93 11.23 1.98
CA THR A 192 24.72 10.29 0.86
C THR A 192 23.25 10.02 0.58
N THR A 193 22.37 10.06 1.59
CA THR A 193 20.95 9.70 1.45
C THR A 193 20.05 10.92 1.24
N GLY A 194 18.91 10.74 0.57
CA GLY A 194 17.95 11.83 0.35
C GLY A 194 18.38 12.84 -0.71
N ARG A 195 19.31 12.47 -1.60
CA ARG A 195 19.65 13.22 -2.80
C ARG A 195 18.46 13.14 -3.77
N SER A 196 17.78 14.26 -4.01
CA SER A 196 16.73 14.37 -5.02
C SER A 196 17.30 14.92 -6.32
N GLY A 197 17.02 14.26 -7.45
CA GLY A 197 17.50 14.62 -8.78
C GLY A 197 18.32 13.51 -9.44
N MET A 198 18.34 13.47 -10.78
CA MET A 198 19.24 12.59 -11.53
C MET A 198 20.69 13.02 -11.30
N SER A 199 21.62 12.05 -11.27
CA SER A 199 23.05 12.35 -11.21
C SER A 199 23.43 13.33 -12.32
N VAL A 200 24.19 14.38 -12.00
CA VAL A 200 24.56 15.46 -12.93
C VAL A 200 25.15 14.92 -14.25
N GLY A 201 25.91 13.83 -14.20
CA GLY A 201 26.43 13.16 -15.40
C GLY A 201 25.36 12.54 -16.31
N VAL A 202 24.29 11.98 -15.73
CA VAL A 202 23.16 11.41 -16.47
C VAL A 202 22.32 12.51 -17.12
N LEU A 203 22.12 13.64 -16.42
CA LEU A 203 21.46 14.82 -16.97
C LEU A 203 22.25 15.42 -18.15
N LYS A 204 23.58 15.58 -17.99
CA LYS A 204 24.45 16.09 -19.06
C LYS A 204 24.43 15.17 -20.29
N LYS A 205 24.43 13.85 -20.11
CA LYS A 205 24.34 12.88 -21.21
C LYS A 205 22.99 12.95 -21.93
N ALA A 206 21.89 12.98 -21.18
CA ALA A 206 20.54 13.11 -21.75
C ALA A 206 20.39 14.42 -22.54
N ALA A 207 20.89 15.54 -22.02
CA ALA A 207 20.87 16.83 -22.73
C ALA A 207 21.71 16.81 -24.01
N LYS A 208 22.89 16.15 -24.01
CA LYS A 208 23.73 16.00 -25.20
C LYS A 208 23.06 15.13 -26.26
N GLN A 209 22.40 14.05 -25.86
CA GLN A 209 21.66 13.16 -26.76
C GLN A 209 20.43 13.84 -27.36
N GLN A 210 19.70 14.65 -26.58
CA GLN A 210 18.59 15.46 -27.08
C GLN A 210 19.05 16.52 -28.08
N LYS A 211 20.18 17.20 -27.82
CA LYS A 211 20.78 18.14 -28.77
C LYS A 211 21.27 17.44 -30.06
N GLY A 212 21.87 16.26 -29.93
CA GLY A 212 22.27 15.44 -31.08
C GLY A 212 21.09 14.97 -31.92
N ALA A 213 20.00 14.51 -31.29
CA ALA A 213 18.77 14.10 -31.96
C ALA A 213 18.04 15.29 -32.62
N ALA A 214 18.07 16.47 -32.00
CA ALA A 214 17.52 17.69 -32.58
C ALA A 214 18.33 18.17 -33.80
N ALA A 215 19.67 18.09 -33.73
CA ALA A 215 20.54 18.43 -34.86
C ALA A 215 20.37 17.45 -36.03
N GLN A 216 20.21 16.15 -35.77
CA GLN A 216 19.94 15.14 -36.80
C GLN A 216 18.58 15.37 -37.48
N LYS A 217 17.53 15.68 -36.72
CA LYS A 217 16.20 16.02 -37.28
C LYS A 217 16.20 17.31 -38.11
N ALA A 218 17.02 18.29 -37.75
CA ALA A 218 17.19 19.52 -38.53
C ALA A 218 17.96 19.29 -39.85
N GLN A 219 18.90 18.34 -39.86
CA GLN A 219 19.64 17.96 -41.07
C GLN A 219 18.81 17.11 -42.05
N GLU A 220 17.89 16.28 -41.54
CA GLU A 220 16.97 15.50 -42.39
C GLU A 220 15.89 16.35 -43.06
N THR A 221 15.51 17.49 -42.47
CA THR A 221 14.48 18.40 -43.01
C THR A 221 15.01 19.39 -44.05
N GLY A 222 16.32 19.69 -44.07
CA GLY A 222 16.96 20.56 -45.06
C GLY A 222 17.49 19.84 -46.32
N LYS A 223 17.25 18.53 -46.45
CA LYS A 223 17.76 17.68 -47.55
C LYS A 223 16.65 17.16 -48.49
N LYS A 224 15.44 17.72 -48.39
CA LYS A 224 14.31 17.47 -49.28
C LYS A 224 14.03 18.70 -50.12
#